data_AF-A0A3D2F1X2-F1
#
_entry.id   AF-A0A3D2F1X2-F1
#
_cell.length_a   1.000
_cell.length_b   1.000
_cell.length_c   1.000
_cell.angle_alpha   90.00
_cell.angle_beta   90.00
_cell.angle_gamma   90.00
#
_symmetry.space_group_name_H-M   'P 1'
#
loop_
_entity.id
_entity.type
_entity.pdbx_description
1 polymer ?
#
loop_
_entity_poly.entity_id
_entity_poly.type
_entity_poly.pdbx_seq_one_letter_code
_entity_poly.pdbx_strand_id
1 'polypeptide(L)'
;MPKKPRTSRSRSTTLGARRSAPMRGKKPKKRTQYGGVESIFIAGIAITMVAATGNLVRDMVESDYFADNREMIQGTGNLTGQLAEEEQEVKALTDDERRKKSIGFFLRRKSKHRALLLYRHDEESRRIEKKDYLKECRNDVRKSNSNIRLPIVLRCYRGELTLNLEDLRKERAFLYKLPGTSDEAKERINASIVPLMDAITAVIDGIDAGVYTTEEGLIETKKNLAERYRAPYWLSVSVLRADGLLSWTSHLIRQIDVILVGTQEADESDLRNTRACFEDVELMLLEISFMADHKISREKVQRAVEMIKTCIE
;
A
#
# COMPACT_ATOMS: atom_id res chain seq x y z
N MET A 1 -43.04 -56.86 -7.08
CA MET A 1 -42.45 -57.30 -5.79
C MET A 1 -41.07 -56.67 -5.65
N PRO A 2 -40.52 -56.34 -4.45
CA PRO A 2 -41.13 -56.09 -3.14
C PRO A 2 -40.64 -54.78 -2.44
N LYS A 3 -41.51 -54.29 -1.53
CA LYS A 3 -41.28 -53.76 -0.16
C LYS A 3 -40.22 -52.65 0.15
N LYS A 4 -40.77 -51.46 0.51
CA LYS A 4 -40.49 -50.55 1.67
C LYS A 4 -39.48 -51.05 2.74
N PRO A 5 -38.72 -50.16 3.45
CA PRO A 5 -39.32 -49.34 4.52
C PRO A 5 -38.77 -47.93 4.84
N ARG A 6 -39.65 -47.18 5.51
CA ARG A 6 -39.42 -45.98 6.35
C ARG A 6 -38.81 -46.35 7.71
N THR A 7 -38.38 -45.31 8.43
CA THR A 7 -38.17 -45.09 9.89
C THR A 7 -36.70 -44.82 10.22
N SER A 8 -36.29 -43.90 11.09
CA SER A 8 -36.95 -43.33 12.27
C SER A 8 -36.39 -41.94 12.65
N ARG A 9 -37.21 -41.17 13.36
CA ARG A 9 -36.84 -40.01 14.17
C ARG A 9 -35.93 -40.44 15.33
N SER A 10 -34.97 -39.60 15.70
CA SER A 10 -34.63 -39.38 17.11
C SER A 10 -34.67 -37.89 17.43
N ARG A 11 -35.58 -37.56 18.35
CA ARG A 11 -35.67 -36.31 19.11
C ARG A 11 -34.64 -36.43 20.24
N SER A 12 -33.86 -35.38 20.49
CA SER A 12 -33.34 -35.15 21.84
C SER A 12 -33.52 -33.70 22.23
N THR A 13 -34.16 -33.55 23.37
CA THR A 13 -34.60 -32.35 24.07
C THR A 13 -33.72 -32.17 25.30
N THR A 14 -33.13 -30.99 25.47
CA THR A 14 -32.74 -30.36 26.75
C THR A 14 -32.67 -28.86 26.46
N LEU A 15 -33.57 -27.95 26.86
CA LEU A 15 -34.11 -27.56 28.18
C LEU A 15 -33.05 -27.19 29.23
N GLY A 16 -33.08 -25.91 29.64
CA GLY A 16 -32.42 -25.33 30.81
C GLY A 16 -31.11 -24.61 30.48
N ALA A 17 -30.84 -23.35 30.83
CA ALA A 17 -31.39 -22.55 31.92
C ALA A 17 -31.28 -21.05 31.62
N ARG A 18 -32.34 -20.31 32.02
CA ARG A 18 -32.34 -18.87 32.26
C ARG A 18 -31.35 -18.53 33.39
N ARG A 19 -30.55 -17.47 33.21
CA ARG A 19 -30.07 -16.64 34.32
C ARG A 19 -30.15 -15.14 33.98
N SER A 20 -31.18 -14.53 34.57
CA SER A 20 -31.16 -13.27 35.32
C SER A 20 -30.33 -12.09 34.78
N ALA A 21 -31.06 -11.08 34.31
CA ALA A 21 -30.61 -9.69 34.21
C ALA A 21 -30.33 -9.08 35.60
N PRO A 22 -29.29 -8.26 35.76
CA PRO A 22 -29.19 -7.37 36.90
C PRO A 22 -29.88 -6.03 36.63
N MET A 23 -30.59 -5.61 37.66
CA MET A 23 -31.40 -4.40 37.80
C MET A 23 -30.62 -3.10 37.62
N ARG A 24 -31.35 -2.11 37.08
CA ARG A 24 -31.10 -0.67 37.14
C ARG A 24 -30.82 -0.21 38.58
N GLY A 25 -29.58 0.21 38.84
CA GLY A 25 -29.26 1.14 39.92
C GLY A 25 -29.35 2.59 39.41
N LYS A 26 -30.43 3.30 39.76
CA LYS A 26 -30.50 4.76 39.61
C LYS A 26 -29.50 5.40 40.58
N LYS A 27 -28.45 6.04 40.08
CA LYS A 27 -27.59 6.92 40.88
C LYS A 27 -28.12 8.37 40.81
N PRO A 28 -28.07 9.14 41.90
CA PRO A 28 -28.54 10.52 41.94
C PRO A 28 -27.66 11.44 41.08
N LYS A 29 -28.31 12.31 40.30
CA LYS A 29 -27.68 13.41 39.56
C LYS A 29 -27.09 14.41 40.56
N LYS A 30 -25.78 14.36 40.79
CA LYS A 30 -25.03 15.52 41.30
C LYS A 30 -24.74 16.44 40.13
N ARG A 31 -25.30 17.65 40.20
CA ARG A 31 -25.08 18.74 39.26
C ARG A 31 -23.75 19.40 39.67
N THR A 32 -22.65 18.94 39.09
CA THR A 32 -21.36 19.61 39.22
C THR A 32 -21.33 20.73 38.19
N GLN A 33 -21.25 21.98 38.65
CA GLN A 33 -20.89 23.11 37.81
C GLN A 33 -19.47 22.87 37.28
N TYR A 34 -19.34 22.61 35.99
CA TYR A 34 -18.07 22.68 35.29
C TYR A 34 -17.97 24.07 34.66
N GLY A 35 -17.35 25.00 35.37
CA GLY A 35 -16.67 26.11 34.74
C GLY A 35 -15.24 25.67 34.42
N GLY A 36 -14.83 25.78 33.15
CA GLY A 36 -13.40 25.85 32.79
C GLY A 36 -12.64 24.54 32.53
N VAL A 37 -13.24 23.49 31.94
CA VAL A 37 -12.53 22.23 31.61
C VAL A 37 -12.65 21.81 30.13
N GLU A 38 -13.26 22.63 29.27
CA GLU A 38 -13.46 22.27 27.86
C GLU A 38 -12.16 22.37 27.01
N SER A 39 -11.21 23.24 27.36
CA SER A 39 -9.98 23.41 26.55
C SER A 39 -8.94 22.30 26.74
N ILE A 40 -8.84 21.69 27.94
CA ILE A 40 -7.86 20.62 28.21
C ILE A 40 -8.31 19.28 27.61
N PHE A 41 -9.63 19.03 27.55
CA PHE A 41 -10.16 17.83 26.90
C PHE A 41 -10.01 17.87 25.37
N ILE A 42 -10.09 19.04 24.75
CA ILE A 42 -9.89 19.17 23.29
C ILE A 42 -8.42 18.99 22.92
N ALA A 43 -7.48 19.55 23.69
CA ALA A 43 -6.04 19.32 23.50
C ALA A 43 -5.65 17.85 23.73
N GLY A 44 -6.18 17.20 24.77
CA GLY A 44 -5.95 15.78 25.04
C GLY A 44 -6.53 14.84 23.96
N ILE A 45 -7.69 15.18 23.39
CA ILE A 45 -8.28 14.45 22.26
C ILE A 45 -7.50 14.70 20.97
N ALA A 46 -6.98 15.91 20.76
CA ALA A 46 -6.16 16.24 19.60
C ALA A 46 -4.80 15.52 19.64
N ILE A 47 -4.10 15.52 20.78
CA ILE A 47 -2.83 14.80 20.95
C ILE A 47 -3.03 13.28 20.83
N THR A 48 -4.13 12.73 21.37
CA THR A 48 -4.44 11.30 21.19
C THR A 48 -4.92 10.98 19.77
N MET A 49 -5.54 11.91 19.04
CA MET A 49 -5.84 11.74 17.62
C MET A 49 -4.56 11.79 16.78
N VAL A 50 -3.65 12.73 17.04
CA VAL A 50 -2.33 12.82 16.38
C VAL A 50 -1.50 11.57 16.67
N ALA A 51 -1.48 11.08 17.91
CA ALA A 51 -0.80 9.85 18.28
C ALA A 51 -1.48 8.58 17.70
N ALA A 52 -2.81 8.54 17.65
CA ALA A 52 -3.56 7.44 17.03
C ALA A 52 -3.42 7.44 15.50
N THR A 53 -3.35 8.61 14.86
CA THR A 53 -2.95 8.74 13.45
C THR A 53 -1.48 8.41 13.26
N GLY A 54 -0.62 8.72 14.24
CA GLY A 54 0.79 8.38 14.26
C GLY A 54 1.02 6.88 14.23
N ASN A 55 0.28 6.10 15.02
CA ASN A 55 0.31 4.62 14.95
C ASN A 55 -0.24 4.09 13.61
N LEU A 56 -1.24 4.73 13.02
CA LEU A 56 -1.80 4.36 11.72
C LEU A 56 -0.86 4.67 10.54
N VAL A 57 -0.09 5.76 10.66
CA VAL A 57 0.99 6.15 9.74
C VAL A 57 2.18 5.22 9.96
N ARG A 58 2.54 4.90 11.20
CA ARG A 58 3.56 3.90 11.54
C ARG A 58 3.25 2.54 10.93
N ASP A 59 2.02 2.05 11.05
CA ASP A 59 1.55 0.82 10.40
C ASP A 59 1.57 0.88 8.86
N MET A 60 1.55 2.08 8.26
CA MET A 60 1.74 2.26 6.82
C MET A 60 3.21 2.28 6.42
N VAL A 61 4.06 2.82 7.30
CA VAL A 61 5.49 2.98 7.08
C VAL A 61 6.26 1.68 7.36
N GLU A 62 5.88 0.93 8.40
CA GLU A 62 6.49 -0.36 8.81
C GLU A 62 5.94 -1.55 8.01
N SER A 63 5.03 -1.33 7.06
CA SER A 63 4.85 -2.30 5.99
C SER A 63 6.11 -2.26 5.13
N ASP A 64 7.11 -3.07 5.52
CA ASP A 64 8.40 -3.33 4.86
C ASP A 64 8.20 -3.90 3.44
N TYR A 65 7.58 -3.10 2.59
CA TYR A 65 6.90 -3.56 1.40
C TYR A 65 7.88 -4.00 0.30
N PHE A 66 9.17 -3.63 0.35
CA PHE A 66 10.10 -3.94 -0.75
C PHE A 66 11.57 -4.19 -0.37
N ALA A 67 11.90 -4.58 0.86
CA ALA A 67 13.30 -4.83 1.23
C ALA A 67 14.00 -5.91 0.35
N ASP A 68 13.26 -6.82 -0.29
CA ASP A 68 13.82 -7.95 -1.03
C ASP A 68 13.64 -7.87 -2.56
N ASN A 69 14.32 -6.92 -3.21
CA ASN A 69 14.74 -7.04 -4.62
C ASN A 69 16.09 -6.34 -4.83
N ARG A 70 17.04 -6.61 -3.94
CA ARG A 70 18.38 -6.00 -3.93
C ARG A 70 19.31 -6.53 -5.04
N GLU A 71 18.92 -7.57 -5.77
CA GLU A 71 19.76 -8.22 -6.78
C GLU A 71 19.03 -8.35 -8.13
N MET A 72 19.13 -7.32 -8.98
CA MET A 72 19.20 -7.41 -10.46
C MET A 72 18.89 -6.06 -11.13
N ILE A 73 19.61 -4.98 -10.81
CA ILE A 73 19.67 -3.83 -11.72
C ILE A 73 21.07 -3.20 -11.69
N GLN A 74 22.04 -3.89 -12.26
CA GLN A 74 23.20 -3.23 -12.87
C GLN A 74 22.96 -3.17 -14.38
N GLY A 75 22.77 -1.96 -14.89
CA GLY A 75 22.70 -1.71 -16.33
C GLY A 75 21.38 -1.10 -16.79
N THR A 76 21.19 0.20 -16.57
CA THR A 76 20.37 1.07 -17.43
C THR A 76 21.05 2.44 -17.50
N GLY A 77 22.18 2.49 -18.21
CA GLY A 77 22.61 3.74 -18.83
C GLY A 77 21.87 3.87 -20.16
N ASN A 78 21.30 5.06 -20.40
CA ASN A 78 20.77 5.53 -21.67
C ASN A 78 19.41 4.98 -22.10
N LEU A 79 18.36 5.48 -21.45
CA LEU A 79 17.06 5.73 -22.09
C LEU A 79 16.54 7.10 -21.61
N THR A 80 17.38 8.11 -21.73
CA THR A 80 17.03 9.53 -21.57
C THR A 80 17.20 10.20 -22.92
N GLY A 81 16.08 10.37 -23.61
CA GLY A 81 16.04 11.11 -24.85
C GLY A 81 14.59 11.39 -25.18
N GLN A 82 14.20 12.67 -25.03
CA GLN A 82 12.94 13.26 -25.48
C GLN A 82 11.75 13.17 -24.52
N LEU A 83 11.86 13.79 -23.33
CA LEU A 83 10.82 14.70 -22.85
C LEU A 83 11.53 15.89 -22.19
N ALA A 84 11.30 17.07 -22.75
CA ALA A 84 11.93 18.31 -22.38
C ALA A 84 11.58 18.71 -20.94
N GLU A 85 12.59 19.22 -20.24
CA GLU A 85 12.51 19.86 -18.94
C GLU A 85 11.65 21.13 -19.04
N GLU A 86 10.36 21.02 -18.72
CA GLU A 86 9.71 22.09 -17.97
C GLU A 86 10.03 21.83 -16.50
N GLU A 87 11.01 22.54 -15.98
CA GLU A 87 11.30 22.59 -14.54
C GLU A 87 10.12 23.30 -13.87
N GLN A 88 9.04 22.54 -13.62
CA GLN A 88 7.86 23.06 -12.96
C GLN A 88 8.26 23.38 -11.52
N GLU A 89 8.18 24.66 -11.13
CA GLU A 89 8.44 25.10 -9.77
C GLU A 89 7.46 24.39 -8.83
N VAL A 90 7.94 23.37 -8.10
CA VAL A 90 7.12 22.60 -7.17
C VAL A 90 6.78 23.50 -5.99
N LYS A 91 5.56 24.03 -5.99
CA LYS A 91 5.01 24.83 -4.89
C LYS A 91 4.26 23.94 -3.93
N ALA A 92 4.29 24.33 -2.65
CA ALA A 92 3.43 23.72 -1.64
C ALA A 92 1.97 23.83 -2.09
N LEU A 93 1.16 22.86 -1.69
CA LEU A 93 -0.25 22.87 -2.04
C LEU A 93 -0.93 24.08 -1.40
N THR A 94 -1.82 24.72 -2.16
CA THR A 94 -2.69 25.75 -1.61
C THR A 94 -3.65 25.13 -0.57
N ASP A 95 -4.14 25.94 0.38
CA ASP A 95 -5.07 25.44 1.41
C ASP A 95 -6.35 24.83 0.81
N ASP A 96 -6.79 25.33 -0.34
CA ASP A 96 -7.93 24.77 -1.08
C ASP A 96 -7.62 23.38 -1.67
N GLU A 97 -6.42 23.16 -2.17
CA GLU A 97 -5.97 21.86 -2.67
C GLU A 97 -5.78 20.86 -1.53
N ARG A 98 -5.15 21.28 -0.43
CA ARG A 98 -5.05 20.49 0.81
C ARG A 98 -6.44 20.12 1.30
N ARG A 99 -7.39 21.06 1.24
CA ARG A 99 -8.79 20.82 1.58
C ARG A 99 -9.43 19.78 0.67
N LYS A 100 -9.29 19.89 -0.65
CA LYS A 100 -9.81 18.89 -1.61
C LYS A 100 -9.24 17.49 -1.35
N LYS A 101 -7.92 17.36 -1.14
CA LYS A 101 -7.25 16.07 -0.87
C LYS A 101 -7.69 15.43 0.45
N SER A 102 -7.87 16.25 1.49
CA SER A 102 -8.25 15.77 2.82
C SER A 102 -9.77 15.52 3.01
N ILE A 103 -10.64 16.17 2.23
CA ILE A 103 -12.10 16.06 2.41
C ILE A 103 -12.57 14.62 2.22
N GLY A 104 -13.15 14.07 3.29
CA GLY A 104 -13.71 12.72 3.31
C GLY A 104 -12.67 11.60 3.17
N PHE A 105 -11.38 11.93 3.02
CA PHE A 105 -10.30 10.96 2.93
C PHE A 105 -10.25 10.07 4.17
N PHE A 106 -10.19 10.68 5.35
CA PHE A 106 -10.12 9.95 6.61
C PHE A 106 -11.35 9.06 6.84
N LEU A 107 -12.55 9.56 6.52
CA LEU A 107 -13.79 8.80 6.64
C LEU A 107 -13.83 7.62 5.67
N ARG A 108 -13.48 7.84 4.39
CA ARG A 108 -13.37 6.77 3.38
C ARG A 108 -12.33 5.74 3.83
N ARG A 109 -11.20 6.19 4.36
CA ARG A 109 -10.15 5.30 4.85
C ARG A 109 -10.59 4.48 6.05
N LYS A 110 -11.23 5.09 7.04
CA LYS A 110 -11.82 4.40 8.20
C LYS A 110 -12.86 3.37 7.75
N SER A 111 -13.73 3.71 6.80
CA SER A 111 -14.74 2.78 6.27
C SER A 111 -14.13 1.56 5.57
N LYS A 112 -12.98 1.74 4.91
CA LYS A 112 -12.26 0.70 4.16
C LYS A 112 -11.11 0.06 4.93
N HIS A 113 -10.93 0.42 6.20
CA HIS A 113 -9.78 -0.02 7.00
C HIS A 113 -9.66 -1.55 7.07
N ARG A 114 -10.77 -2.25 7.33
CA ARG A 114 -10.79 -3.71 7.34
C ARG A 114 -10.39 -4.33 5.99
N ALA A 115 -10.87 -3.77 4.89
CA ALA A 115 -10.52 -4.25 3.54
C ALA A 115 -9.03 -4.02 3.22
N LEU A 116 -8.46 -2.90 3.67
CA LEU A 116 -7.03 -2.61 3.55
C LEU A 116 -6.19 -3.59 4.37
N LEU A 117 -6.61 -3.93 5.59
CA LEU A 117 -5.91 -4.92 6.42
C LEU A 117 -5.95 -6.32 5.80
N LEU A 118 -7.12 -6.76 5.33
CA LEU A 118 -7.25 -8.05 4.62
C LEU A 118 -6.38 -8.10 3.37
N TYR A 119 -6.39 -7.03 2.57
CA TYR A 119 -5.53 -6.94 1.40
C TYR A 119 -4.04 -7.08 1.76
N ARG A 120 -3.58 -6.40 2.82
CA ARG A 120 -2.20 -6.52 3.31
C ARG A 120 -1.86 -7.93 3.78
N HIS A 121 -2.75 -8.56 4.53
CA HIS A 121 -2.56 -9.93 4.99
C HIS A 121 -2.45 -10.92 3.80
N ASP A 122 -3.36 -10.79 2.84
CA ASP A 122 -3.35 -11.61 1.62
C ASP A 122 -2.07 -11.36 0.80
N GLU A 123 -1.57 -10.12 0.77
CA GLU A 123 -0.33 -9.77 0.10
C GLU A 123 0.89 -10.40 0.76
N GLU A 124 0.98 -10.34 2.09
CA GLU A 124 2.06 -10.99 2.85
C GLU A 124 2.06 -12.50 2.63
N SER A 125 0.88 -13.12 2.60
CA SER A 125 0.74 -14.55 2.30
C SER A 125 1.29 -14.90 0.92
N ARG A 126 0.98 -14.10 -0.11
CA ARG A 126 1.51 -14.29 -1.48
C ARG A 126 3.01 -14.06 -1.56
N ARG A 127 3.54 -13.11 -0.78
CA ARG A 127 4.97 -12.85 -0.69
C ARG A 127 5.71 -14.07 -0.13
N ILE A 128 5.19 -14.68 0.93
CA ILE A 128 5.75 -15.90 1.52
C ILE A 128 5.71 -17.04 0.50
N GLU A 129 4.55 -17.27 -0.13
CA GLU A 129 4.38 -18.30 -1.18
C GLU A 129 5.39 -18.13 -2.32
N LYS A 130 5.56 -16.90 -2.82
CA LYS A 130 6.54 -16.59 -3.85
C LYS A 130 7.98 -16.83 -3.40
N LYS A 131 8.34 -16.46 -2.17
CA LYS A 131 9.68 -16.72 -1.61
C LYS A 131 9.95 -18.22 -1.52
N ASP A 132 8.98 -19.00 -1.06
CA ASP A 132 9.08 -20.46 -0.96
C ASP A 132 9.24 -21.11 -2.34
N TYR A 133 8.42 -20.69 -3.31
CA TYR A 133 8.53 -21.14 -4.70
C TYR A 133 9.92 -20.85 -5.30
N LEU A 134 10.43 -19.62 -5.12
CA LEU A 134 11.75 -19.25 -5.62
C LEU A 134 12.87 -20.05 -4.96
N LYS A 135 12.74 -20.37 -3.66
CA LYS A 135 13.69 -21.21 -2.93
C LYS A 135 13.70 -22.64 -3.48
N GLU A 136 12.53 -23.22 -3.73
CA GLU A 136 12.39 -24.53 -4.36
C GLU A 136 13.03 -24.53 -5.75
N CYS A 137 12.70 -23.54 -6.58
CA CYS A 137 13.26 -23.39 -7.91
C CYS A 137 14.79 -23.24 -7.93
N ARG A 138 15.37 -22.47 -7.00
CA ARG A 138 16.83 -22.39 -6.84
C ARG A 138 17.44 -23.75 -6.52
N ASN A 139 16.78 -24.56 -5.69
CA ASN A 139 17.26 -25.90 -5.35
C ASN A 139 17.17 -26.86 -6.53
N ASP A 140 16.08 -26.80 -7.31
CA ASP A 140 15.89 -27.63 -8.51
C ASP A 140 16.94 -27.34 -9.57
N VAL A 141 17.20 -26.06 -9.85
CA VAL A 141 18.23 -25.63 -10.80
C VAL A 141 19.62 -26.09 -10.34
N ARG A 142 19.94 -26.00 -9.04
CA ARG A 142 21.24 -26.45 -8.50
C ARG A 142 21.45 -27.96 -8.61
N LYS A 143 20.38 -28.75 -8.47
CA LYS A 143 20.44 -30.22 -8.57
C LYS A 143 20.38 -30.73 -10.01
N SER A 144 20.06 -29.85 -10.96
CA SER A 144 19.87 -30.22 -12.35
C SER A 144 21.19 -30.49 -13.08
N ASN A 145 21.19 -31.51 -13.95
CA ASN A 145 22.28 -31.72 -14.91
C ASN A 145 22.18 -30.71 -16.06
N SER A 146 23.30 -30.44 -16.74
CA SER A 146 23.37 -29.49 -17.88
C SER A 146 22.23 -29.70 -18.91
N ASN A 147 21.98 -30.95 -19.30
CA ASN A 147 20.99 -31.29 -20.33
C ASN A 147 19.52 -31.05 -19.94
N ILE A 148 19.22 -30.97 -18.64
CA ILE A 148 17.84 -30.75 -18.12
C ILE A 148 17.69 -29.37 -17.45
N ARG A 149 18.77 -28.58 -17.41
CA ARG A 149 18.79 -27.29 -16.72
C ARG A 149 17.83 -26.29 -17.37
N LEU A 150 17.90 -26.11 -18.69
CA LEU A 150 17.04 -25.15 -19.40
C LEU A 150 15.54 -25.45 -19.21
N PRO A 151 15.05 -26.70 -19.40
CA PRO A 151 13.65 -27.04 -19.09
C PRO A 151 13.22 -26.70 -17.66
N ILE A 152 14.08 -26.93 -16.67
CA ILE A 152 13.81 -26.59 -15.26
C ILE A 152 13.73 -25.08 -15.08
N VAL A 153 14.67 -24.33 -15.66
CA VAL A 153 14.69 -22.86 -15.61
C VAL A 153 13.42 -22.27 -16.25
N LEU A 154 13.00 -22.79 -17.41
CA LEU A 154 11.78 -22.37 -18.09
C LEU A 154 10.53 -22.64 -17.24
N ARG A 155 10.42 -23.85 -16.68
CA ARG A 155 9.33 -24.22 -15.75
C ARG A 155 9.28 -23.28 -14.55
N CYS A 156 10.43 -22.99 -13.96
CA CYS A 156 10.56 -22.11 -12.81
C CYS A 156 10.16 -20.67 -13.13
N TYR A 157 10.62 -20.15 -14.27
CA TYR A 157 10.29 -18.80 -14.67
C TYR A 157 8.81 -18.66 -15.04
N ARG A 158 8.24 -19.66 -15.72
CA ARG A 158 6.80 -19.71 -16.02
C ARG A 158 5.94 -19.65 -14.75
N GLY A 159 6.29 -20.42 -13.71
CA GLY A 159 5.55 -20.36 -12.45
C GLY A 159 5.72 -19.02 -11.73
N GLU A 160 6.93 -18.45 -11.72
CA GLU A 160 7.15 -17.09 -11.20
C GLU A 160 6.28 -16.05 -11.92
N LEU A 161 6.21 -16.11 -13.25
CA LEU A 161 5.38 -15.25 -14.08
C LEU A 161 3.89 -15.43 -13.78
N THR A 162 3.44 -16.66 -13.55
CA THR A 162 2.05 -16.97 -13.19
C THR A 162 1.67 -16.32 -11.85
N LEU A 163 2.51 -16.48 -10.82
CA LEU A 163 2.31 -15.84 -9.52
C LEU A 163 2.28 -14.30 -9.65
N ASN A 164 3.21 -13.72 -10.41
CA ASN A 164 3.23 -12.28 -10.66
C ASN A 164 1.95 -11.80 -11.36
N LEU A 165 1.41 -12.58 -12.29
CA LEU A 165 0.20 -12.21 -13.02
C LEU A 165 -1.03 -12.23 -12.11
N GLU A 166 -1.12 -13.19 -11.19
CA GLU A 166 -2.17 -13.21 -10.16
C GLU A 166 -2.08 -12.02 -9.21
N ASP A 167 -0.86 -11.64 -8.81
CA ASP A 167 -0.63 -10.44 -8.00
C ASP A 167 -1.14 -9.19 -8.70
N LEU A 168 -0.76 -8.99 -9.98
CA LEU A 168 -1.20 -7.84 -10.77
C LEU A 168 -2.72 -7.78 -10.96
N ARG A 169 -3.38 -8.94 -11.13
CA ARG A 169 -4.86 -9.02 -11.19
C ARG A 169 -5.49 -8.55 -9.89
N LYS A 170 -4.97 -9.00 -8.75
CA LYS A 170 -5.46 -8.63 -7.41
C LYS A 170 -5.22 -7.14 -7.13
N GLU A 171 -4.06 -6.64 -7.50
CA GLU A 171 -3.70 -5.22 -7.36
C GLU A 171 -4.62 -4.33 -8.19
N ARG A 172 -4.83 -4.65 -9.47
CA ARG A 172 -5.76 -3.93 -10.35
C ARG A 172 -7.19 -3.90 -9.79
N ALA A 173 -7.67 -5.03 -9.25
CA ALA A 173 -8.99 -5.12 -8.64
C ALA A 173 -9.11 -4.31 -7.33
N PHE A 174 -7.99 -4.07 -6.64
CA PHE A 174 -7.93 -3.32 -5.40
C PHE A 174 -7.68 -1.82 -5.61
N LEU A 175 -7.07 -1.44 -6.73
CA LEU A 175 -6.63 -0.08 -7.04
C LEU A 175 -7.70 1.00 -6.80
N TYR A 176 -8.89 0.83 -7.36
CA TYR A 176 -10.00 1.79 -7.22
C TYR A 176 -10.63 1.79 -5.82
N LYS A 177 -10.25 0.83 -4.96
CA LYS A 177 -10.69 0.79 -3.56
C LYS A 177 -9.77 1.63 -2.67
N LEU A 178 -8.58 2.03 -3.13
CA LEU A 178 -7.64 2.83 -2.36
C LEU A 178 -8.22 4.22 -2.03
N PRO A 179 -8.30 4.59 -0.73
CA PRO A 179 -8.71 5.94 -0.33
C PRO A 179 -7.51 6.89 -0.37
N GLY A 180 -7.75 8.13 -0.81
CA GLY A 180 -6.74 9.19 -0.80
C GLY A 180 -5.77 9.15 -1.97
N THR A 181 -6.07 8.34 -2.99
CA THR A 181 -5.37 8.40 -4.27
C THR A 181 -6.26 9.08 -5.31
N SER A 182 -5.67 9.96 -6.11
CA SER A 182 -6.30 10.66 -7.20
C SER A 182 -6.63 9.69 -8.33
N ASP A 183 -7.59 10.08 -9.17
CA ASP A 183 -7.96 9.24 -10.31
C ASP A 183 -6.87 9.25 -11.37
N GLU A 184 -6.11 10.34 -11.53
CA GLU A 184 -4.95 10.38 -12.43
C GLU A 184 -3.88 9.37 -12.00
N ALA A 185 -3.58 9.28 -10.69
CA ALA A 185 -2.61 8.32 -10.17
C ALA A 185 -3.07 6.86 -10.37
N LYS A 186 -4.37 6.59 -10.21
CA LYS A 186 -4.96 5.27 -10.49
C LYS A 186 -4.93 4.94 -11.98
N GLU A 187 -5.24 5.89 -12.84
CA GLU A 187 -5.19 5.68 -14.28
C GLU A 187 -3.77 5.42 -14.75
N ARG A 188 -2.78 6.16 -14.24
CA ARG A 188 -1.35 5.98 -14.56
C ARG A 188 -0.86 4.57 -14.23
N ILE A 189 -1.17 4.05 -13.03
CA ILE A 189 -0.79 2.68 -12.67
C ILE A 189 -1.59 1.64 -13.46
N ASN A 190 -2.90 1.84 -13.69
CA ASN A 190 -3.69 0.92 -14.51
C ASN A 190 -3.16 0.85 -15.96
N ALA A 191 -2.74 1.98 -16.53
CA ALA A 191 -2.10 2.08 -17.84
C ALA A 191 -0.73 1.37 -17.89
N SER A 192 -0.08 1.15 -16.74
CA SER A 192 1.18 0.39 -16.63
C SER A 192 0.95 -1.10 -16.33
N ILE A 193 -0.09 -1.43 -15.54
CA ILE A 193 -0.43 -2.81 -15.19
C ILE A 193 -0.86 -3.61 -16.41
N VAL A 194 -1.73 -3.04 -17.26
CA VAL A 194 -2.30 -3.77 -18.41
C VAL A 194 -1.20 -4.24 -19.38
N PRO A 195 -0.30 -3.38 -19.89
CA PRO A 195 0.79 -3.82 -20.75
C PRO A 195 1.73 -4.82 -20.09
N LEU A 196 1.98 -4.69 -18.77
CA LEU A 196 2.80 -5.65 -18.04
C LEU A 196 2.13 -7.03 -17.95
N MET A 197 0.82 -7.09 -17.69
CA MET A 197 0.07 -8.35 -17.70
C MET A 197 0.09 -9.01 -19.08
N ASP A 198 -0.10 -8.23 -20.14
CA ASP A 198 -0.07 -8.72 -21.52
C ASP A 198 1.33 -9.24 -21.88
N ALA A 199 2.39 -8.50 -21.52
CA ALA A 199 3.77 -8.92 -21.74
C ALA A 199 4.12 -10.20 -20.96
N ILE A 200 3.68 -10.33 -19.71
CA ILE A 200 3.87 -11.55 -18.91
C ILE A 200 3.14 -12.73 -19.59
N THR A 201 1.91 -12.53 -20.06
CA THR A 201 1.13 -13.56 -20.76
C THR A 201 1.85 -14.02 -22.02
N ALA A 202 2.33 -13.09 -22.85
CA ALA A 202 3.08 -13.39 -24.06
C ALA A 202 4.37 -14.20 -23.78
N VAL A 203 5.06 -13.92 -22.67
CA VAL A 203 6.24 -14.70 -22.27
C VAL A 203 5.85 -16.10 -21.80
N ILE A 204 4.76 -16.25 -21.05
CA ILE A 204 4.24 -17.57 -20.65
C ILE A 204 3.88 -18.39 -21.90
N ASP A 205 3.14 -17.79 -22.84
CA ASP A 205 2.76 -18.44 -24.10
C ASP A 205 3.99 -18.83 -24.94
N GLY A 206 5.01 -17.97 -24.98
CA GLY A 206 6.29 -18.28 -25.63
C GLY A 206 7.03 -19.46 -24.99
N ILE A 207 6.97 -19.60 -23.65
CA ILE A 207 7.51 -20.77 -22.95
C ILE A 207 6.72 -22.02 -23.31
N ASP A 208 5.39 -21.95 -23.28
CA ASP A 208 4.51 -23.10 -23.54
C ASP A 208 4.57 -23.54 -25.02
N ALA A 209 4.83 -22.62 -25.95
CA ALA A 209 5.08 -22.90 -27.36
C ALA A 209 6.52 -23.35 -27.68
N GLY A 210 7.43 -23.37 -26.70
CA GLY A 210 8.81 -23.79 -26.90
C GLY A 210 9.67 -22.80 -27.69
N VAL A 211 9.32 -21.51 -27.69
CA VAL A 211 10.06 -20.45 -28.40
C VAL A 211 11.47 -20.25 -27.82
N TYR A 212 11.62 -20.45 -26.50
CA TYR A 212 12.88 -20.26 -25.80
C TYR A 212 13.75 -21.53 -25.84
N THR A 213 14.57 -21.65 -26.89
CA THR A 213 15.46 -22.81 -27.09
C THR A 213 16.84 -22.65 -26.44
N THR A 214 17.21 -21.44 -26.00
CA THR A 214 18.51 -21.13 -25.39
C THR A 214 18.36 -20.32 -24.09
N GLU A 215 19.36 -20.39 -23.21
CA GLU A 215 19.38 -19.62 -21.96
C GLU A 215 19.56 -18.12 -22.25
N GLU A 216 20.33 -17.77 -23.28
CA GLU A 216 20.56 -16.39 -23.72
C GLU A 216 19.27 -15.69 -24.15
N GLY A 217 18.42 -16.36 -24.94
CA GLY A 217 17.14 -15.81 -25.38
C GLY A 217 16.18 -15.56 -24.21
N LEU A 218 16.24 -16.41 -23.19
CA LEU A 218 15.47 -16.22 -21.96
C LEU A 218 15.99 -15.04 -21.12
N ILE A 219 17.31 -14.88 -21.02
CA ILE A 219 17.96 -13.76 -20.32
C ILE A 219 17.59 -12.43 -20.99
N GLU A 220 17.66 -12.36 -22.32
CA GLU A 220 17.28 -11.17 -23.07
C GLU A 220 15.80 -10.82 -22.87
N THR A 221 14.92 -11.83 -22.89
CA THR A 221 13.49 -11.65 -22.61
C THR A 221 13.25 -11.11 -21.21
N LYS A 222 13.94 -11.65 -20.20
CA LYS A 222 13.88 -11.16 -18.82
C LYS A 222 14.28 -9.69 -18.72
N LYS A 223 15.36 -9.31 -19.41
CA LYS A 223 15.84 -7.92 -19.47
C LYS A 223 14.80 -7.00 -20.12
N ASN A 224 14.27 -7.40 -21.27
CA ASN A 224 13.22 -6.65 -21.97
C ASN A 224 11.95 -6.50 -21.11
N LEU A 225 11.53 -7.55 -20.42
CA LEU A 225 10.39 -7.51 -19.50
C LEU A 225 10.64 -6.53 -18.33
N ALA A 226 11.86 -6.55 -17.79
CA ALA A 226 12.26 -5.67 -16.69
C ALA A 226 12.27 -4.19 -17.12
N GLU A 227 12.94 -3.87 -18.21
CA GLU A 227 13.16 -2.49 -18.65
C GLU A 227 11.89 -1.86 -19.23
N ARG A 228 11.17 -2.57 -20.10
CA ARG A 228 10.04 -1.99 -20.85
C ARG A 228 8.72 -2.00 -20.10
N TYR A 229 8.52 -2.96 -19.19
CA TYR A 229 7.22 -3.16 -18.55
C TYR A 229 7.27 -3.07 -17.02
N ARG A 230 8.24 -3.73 -16.37
CA ARG A 230 8.33 -3.67 -14.90
C ARG A 230 8.79 -2.31 -14.40
N ALA A 231 9.78 -1.67 -15.02
CA ALA A 231 10.27 -0.37 -14.56
C ALA A 231 9.19 0.74 -14.63
N PRO A 232 8.42 0.91 -15.73
CA PRO A 232 7.30 1.86 -15.76
C PRO A 232 6.21 1.54 -14.73
N TYR A 233 5.90 0.25 -14.54
CA TYR A 233 4.97 -0.19 -13.50
C TYR A 233 5.45 0.24 -12.11
N TRP A 234 6.72 -0.02 -11.76
CA TRP A 234 7.27 0.36 -10.46
C TRP A 234 7.30 1.88 -10.25
N LEU A 235 7.58 2.65 -11.29
CA LEU A 235 7.47 4.10 -11.23
C LEU A 235 6.04 4.53 -10.89
N SER A 236 5.05 3.99 -11.58
CA SER A 236 3.64 4.28 -11.32
C SER A 236 3.19 3.87 -9.92
N VAL A 237 3.74 2.78 -9.37
CA VAL A 237 3.54 2.39 -7.96
C VAL A 237 4.10 3.45 -7.01
N SER A 238 5.32 3.96 -7.24
CA SER A 238 5.91 5.03 -6.42
C SER A 238 5.06 6.30 -6.46
N VAL A 239 4.57 6.69 -7.63
CA VAL A 239 3.69 7.86 -7.79
C VAL A 239 2.36 7.68 -7.05
N LEU A 240 1.73 6.51 -7.16
CA LEU A 240 0.50 6.20 -6.44
C LEU A 240 0.69 6.28 -4.92
N ARG A 241 1.85 5.83 -4.42
CA ARG A 241 2.19 5.93 -2.99
C ARG A 241 2.40 7.35 -2.55
N ALA A 242 3.17 8.11 -3.32
CA ALA A 242 3.43 9.52 -3.02
C ALA A 242 2.10 10.29 -2.92
N ASP A 243 1.18 10.06 -3.86
CA ASP A 243 -0.14 10.70 -3.83
C ASP A 243 -1.01 10.26 -2.63
N GLY A 244 -0.96 8.98 -2.27
CA GLY A 244 -1.62 8.47 -1.07
C GLY A 244 -1.05 9.06 0.24
N LEU A 245 0.27 9.24 0.30
CA LEU A 245 0.95 9.91 1.41
C LEU A 245 0.61 11.40 1.44
N LEU A 246 0.54 12.05 0.28
CA LEU A 246 0.19 13.46 0.14
C LEU A 246 -1.19 13.73 0.74
N SER A 247 -2.17 12.86 0.50
CA SER A 247 -3.50 12.96 1.13
C SER A 247 -3.46 12.82 2.67
N TRP A 248 -2.54 12.03 3.21
CA TRP A 248 -2.31 11.97 4.66
C TRP A 248 -1.64 13.22 5.18
N THR A 249 -0.55 13.67 4.55
CA THR A 249 0.18 14.88 4.93
C THR A 249 -0.74 16.09 4.92
N SER A 250 -1.51 16.30 3.84
CA SER A 250 -2.48 17.40 3.78
C SER A 250 -3.61 17.26 4.81
N HIS A 251 -3.99 16.04 5.21
CA HIS A 251 -4.94 15.85 6.30
C HIS A 251 -4.33 16.25 7.65
N LEU A 252 -3.09 15.87 7.93
CA LEU A 252 -2.38 16.17 9.17
C LEU A 252 -2.10 17.68 9.32
N ILE A 253 -1.61 18.34 8.27
CA ILE A 253 -1.42 19.81 8.24
C ILE A 253 -2.72 20.50 8.64
N ARG A 254 -3.84 20.10 8.03
CA ARG A 254 -5.14 20.70 8.34
C ARG A 254 -5.64 20.40 9.75
N GLN A 255 -5.28 19.25 10.34
CA GLN A 255 -5.59 19.01 11.76
C GLN A 255 -4.78 19.95 12.65
N ILE A 256 -3.48 20.15 12.34
CA ILE A 256 -2.62 21.09 13.07
C ILE A 256 -3.16 22.52 12.96
N ASP A 257 -3.56 22.97 11.77
CA ASP A 257 -4.15 24.30 11.57
C ASP A 257 -5.39 24.52 12.43
N VAL A 258 -6.26 23.51 12.56
CA VAL A 258 -7.45 23.58 13.42
C VAL A 258 -7.08 23.64 14.90
N ILE A 259 -6.04 22.92 15.32
CA ILE A 259 -5.55 22.94 16.71
C ILE A 259 -4.94 24.30 17.04
N LEU A 260 -4.12 24.85 16.14
CA LEU A 260 -3.43 26.14 16.30
C LEU A 260 -4.38 27.30 16.61
N VAL A 261 -5.59 27.30 16.04
CA VAL A 261 -6.62 28.34 16.30
C VAL A 261 -7.09 28.34 17.77
N GLY A 262 -6.94 27.23 18.50
CA GLY A 262 -7.45 27.06 19.86
C GLY A 262 -6.38 26.90 20.96
N THR A 263 -5.09 26.93 20.62
CA THR A 263 -3.97 26.66 21.56
C THR A 263 -3.36 27.92 22.17
N GLN A 264 -2.70 27.76 23.33
CA GLN A 264 -1.93 28.82 24.01
C GLN A 264 -0.50 28.93 23.45
N GLU A 265 0.16 30.06 23.67
CA GLU A 265 1.45 30.44 23.03
C GLU A 265 2.59 29.41 23.19
N ALA A 266 2.66 28.69 24.32
CA ALA A 266 3.75 27.75 24.59
C ALA A 266 3.69 26.46 23.74
N ASP A 267 2.50 25.97 23.43
CA ASP A 267 2.30 24.78 22.57
C ASP A 267 2.28 25.17 21.09
N GLU A 268 2.20 26.48 20.79
CA GLU A 268 2.07 27.01 19.44
C GLU A 268 3.37 26.88 18.64
N SER A 269 4.54 27.04 19.27
CA SER A 269 5.83 26.91 18.58
C SER A 269 6.07 25.49 18.09
N ASP A 270 5.76 24.50 18.91
CA ASP A 270 5.99 23.09 18.58
C ASP A 270 5.05 22.65 17.46
N LEU A 271 3.76 23.03 17.53
CA LEU A 271 2.80 22.77 16.46
C LEU A 271 3.17 23.46 15.15
N ARG A 272 3.71 24.69 15.18
CA ARG A 272 4.22 25.38 13.98
C ARG A 272 5.44 24.67 13.39
N ASN A 273 6.35 24.17 14.22
CA ASN A 273 7.51 23.40 13.78
C ASN A 273 7.09 22.07 13.13
N THR A 274 6.17 21.32 13.77
CA THR A 274 5.60 20.10 13.20
C THR A 274 4.87 20.37 11.89
N ARG A 275 4.10 21.47 11.80
CA ARG A 275 3.44 21.90 10.57
C ARG A 275 4.45 22.13 9.45
N ALA A 276 5.51 22.91 9.72
CA ALA A 276 6.57 23.18 8.74
C ALA A 276 7.25 21.89 8.26
N CYS A 277 7.53 20.95 9.17
CA CYS A 277 8.06 19.62 8.84
C CYS A 277 7.16 18.86 7.86
N PHE A 278 5.83 18.90 8.05
CA PHE A 278 4.90 18.29 7.10
C PHE A 278 4.80 19.04 5.76
N GLU A 279 5.04 20.35 5.72
CA GLU A 279 5.12 21.11 4.47
C GLU A 279 6.37 20.73 3.66
N ASP A 280 7.50 20.50 4.33
CA ASP A 280 8.71 19.98 3.67
C ASP A 280 8.49 18.58 3.08
N VAL A 281 7.78 17.71 3.82
CA VAL A 281 7.34 16.40 3.32
C VAL A 281 6.40 16.56 2.12
N GLU A 282 5.46 17.50 2.16
CA GLU A 282 4.51 17.77 1.08
C GLU A 282 5.25 18.10 -0.22
N LEU A 283 6.25 18.98 -0.16
CA LEU A 283 7.10 19.35 -1.29
C LEU A 283 7.84 18.12 -1.84
N MET A 284 8.47 17.32 -0.97
CA MET A 284 9.17 16.11 -1.39
C MET A 284 8.23 15.10 -2.08
N LEU A 285 7.00 14.94 -1.60
CA LEU A 285 6.01 14.05 -2.19
C LEU A 285 5.50 14.54 -3.55
N LEU A 286 5.35 15.86 -3.72
CA LEU A 286 4.95 16.46 -4.99
C LEU A 286 6.03 16.24 -6.06
N GLU A 287 7.31 16.41 -5.72
CA GLU A 287 8.43 16.16 -6.63
C GLU A 287 8.40 14.75 -7.22
N ILE A 288 8.00 13.75 -6.42
CA ILE A 288 7.95 12.34 -6.86
C ILE A 288 7.00 12.13 -8.05
N SER A 289 5.94 12.93 -8.15
CA SER A 289 4.97 12.83 -9.25
C SER A 289 5.57 13.12 -10.64
N PHE A 290 6.62 13.94 -10.67
CA PHE A 290 7.32 14.41 -11.87
C PHE A 290 8.56 13.57 -12.23
N MET A 291 8.91 12.57 -11.40
CA MET A 291 10.13 11.78 -11.63
C MET A 291 9.98 10.79 -12.78
N ALA A 292 11.06 10.61 -13.53
CA ALA A 292 11.16 9.60 -14.60
C ALA A 292 11.83 8.29 -14.13
N ASP A 293 12.64 8.31 -13.07
CA ASP A 293 13.37 7.14 -12.57
C ASP A 293 12.67 6.48 -11.37
N HIS A 294 12.31 5.20 -11.53
CA HIS A 294 11.68 4.41 -10.48
C HIS A 294 12.58 4.19 -9.24
N LYS A 295 13.90 4.08 -9.39
CA LYS A 295 14.83 3.87 -8.26
C LYS A 295 14.88 5.12 -7.39
N ILE A 296 15.09 6.27 -8.02
CA ILE A 296 15.19 7.55 -7.30
C ILE A 296 13.83 7.90 -6.68
N SER A 297 12.72 7.67 -7.40
CA SER A 297 11.37 7.88 -6.84
C SER A 297 11.12 7.03 -5.59
N ARG A 298 11.53 5.76 -5.61
CA ARG A 298 11.39 4.85 -4.47
C ARG A 298 12.20 5.33 -3.26
N GLU A 299 13.44 5.75 -3.47
CA GLU A 299 14.29 6.30 -2.41
C GLU A 299 13.72 7.59 -1.83
N LYS A 300 13.13 8.46 -2.66
CA LYS A 300 12.44 9.65 -2.18
C LYS A 300 11.17 9.32 -1.40
N VAL A 301 10.38 8.33 -1.83
CA VAL A 301 9.21 7.86 -1.05
C VAL A 301 9.66 7.38 0.33
N GLN A 302 10.74 6.59 0.39
CA GLN A 302 11.27 6.08 1.65
C GLN A 302 11.76 7.21 2.57
N ARG A 303 12.48 8.20 2.02
CA ARG A 303 12.91 9.39 2.76
C ARG A 303 11.75 10.22 3.27
N ALA A 304 10.73 10.47 2.44
CA ALA A 304 9.53 11.18 2.85
C ALA A 304 8.81 10.46 4.00
N VAL A 305 8.77 9.12 3.92
CA VAL A 305 8.23 8.25 4.96
C VAL A 305 9.02 8.35 6.28
N GLU A 306 10.35 8.38 6.22
CA GLU A 306 11.21 8.59 7.38
C GLU A 306 11.04 9.99 7.97
N MET A 307 10.93 11.02 7.12
CA MET A 307 10.65 12.38 7.56
C MET A 307 9.29 12.51 8.24
N ILE A 308 8.26 11.85 7.72
CA ILE A 308 6.94 11.79 8.36
C ILE A 308 7.05 11.21 9.78
N LYS A 309 7.86 10.17 9.99
CA LYS A 309 8.11 9.64 11.33
C LYS A 309 8.77 10.68 12.23
N THR A 310 9.81 11.36 11.75
CA THR A 310 10.50 12.40 12.53
C THR A 310 9.63 13.63 12.81
N CYS A 311 8.64 13.95 11.98
CA CYS A 311 7.70 15.04 12.27
C CYS A 311 6.71 14.69 13.40
N ILE A 312 6.51 13.39 13.69
CA ILE A 312 5.54 12.89 14.67
C ILE A 312 6.20 12.65 16.04
N GLU A 313 7.49 12.33 16.06
CA GLU A 313 8.30 12.11 17.27
C GLU A 313 8.69 13.42 17.95
#